data_AF-A0A923VAJ5-F1
#
_entry.id   AF-A0A923VAJ5-F1
#
_cell.length_a   1.000
_cell.length_b   1.000
_cell.length_c   1.000
_cell.angle_alpha   90.00
_cell.angle_beta   90.00
_cell.angle_gamma   90.00
#
_symmetry.space_group_name_H-M   'P 1'
#
loop_
_entity.id
_entity.type
_entity.pdbx_description
1 polymer ?
#
loop_
_entity_poly.entity_id
_entity_poly.type
_entity_poly.pdbx_seq_one_letter_code
_entity_poly.pdbx_strand_id
1 'polypeptide(L)'
;MKTTKLIILTMALGLMGLMTAGCSKSNSQSNNNGATGGTTAIIIDPNAPTSTNTTPTFSGGSTLTFTPVSTSVMNTYVATHPLNAPSNYRVNINLVHVEAGRYAGKILISYIDNGVQNTGEFTSGTGRNGTSSGNYDNNTLESEYNYWFTLGGRKVFTAQFEDSYGAIVVALEPVSSASSGNDAEPITNVPYKGSIYFKNFTSQRVDTYWFQSAGGSPLGPHGPYRACWFIYNGPYDCRTSTIQQKTALAPGAGAGYTLLGTFTGVDIKTGFNIN
;
A
#
# COMPACT_ATOMS: atom_id res chain seq x y z
N MET A 1 47.53 -13.66 -29.93
CA MET A 1 48.56 -13.52 -28.87
C MET A 1 49.20 -12.15 -28.99
N LYS A 2 48.87 -11.22 -28.09
CA LYS A 2 49.63 -9.99 -27.86
C LYS A 2 49.73 -9.77 -26.36
N THR A 3 50.96 -9.50 -25.97
CA THR A 3 51.54 -9.57 -24.62
C THR A 3 51.34 -8.26 -23.86
N THR A 4 50.97 -8.41 -22.58
CA THR A 4 51.56 -7.77 -21.39
C THR A 4 51.64 -6.23 -21.32
N LYS A 5 51.02 -5.64 -20.29
CA LYS A 5 51.73 -5.03 -19.14
C LYS A 5 50.79 -4.61 -18.01
N LEU A 6 51.09 -5.16 -16.84
CA LEU A 6 50.57 -4.92 -15.51
C LEU A 6 51.23 -3.65 -14.93
N ILE A 7 50.46 -2.71 -14.36
CA ILE A 7 50.97 -1.72 -13.41
C ILE A 7 50.00 -1.64 -12.23
N ILE A 8 50.50 -2.10 -11.09
CA ILE A 8 49.94 -1.98 -9.74
C ILE A 8 50.35 -0.60 -9.22
N LEU A 9 49.41 0.18 -8.66
CA LEU A 9 49.74 1.34 -7.84
C LEU A 9 48.95 1.31 -6.54
N THR A 10 49.62 0.85 -5.50
CA THR A 10 49.27 1.01 -4.09
C THR A 10 49.74 2.38 -3.60
N MET A 11 48.87 3.16 -2.95
CA MET A 11 49.31 4.17 -1.99
C MET A 11 48.22 4.40 -0.93
N ALA A 12 48.48 3.85 0.26
CA ALA A 12 47.85 4.21 1.52
C ALA A 12 48.65 5.35 2.15
N LEU A 13 47.99 6.35 2.74
CA LEU A 13 48.46 7.19 3.86
C LEU A 13 47.46 8.33 4.10
N GLY A 14 47.01 8.51 5.34
CA GLY A 14 46.27 9.71 5.74
C GLY A 14 45.39 9.59 6.99
N LEU A 15 45.97 9.22 8.14
CA LEU A 15 45.40 9.43 9.47
C LEU A 15 45.36 10.93 9.81
N MET A 16 44.28 11.38 10.49
CA MET A 16 44.24 12.32 11.64
C MET A 16 43.02 13.26 11.58
N GLY A 17 42.28 13.34 12.69
CA GLY A 17 41.24 14.37 12.90
C GLY A 17 40.20 14.00 13.97
N LEU A 18 40.62 13.86 15.23
CA LEU A 18 39.76 13.78 16.40
C LEU A 18 39.27 15.18 16.84
N MET A 19 38.17 15.17 17.60
CA MET A 19 37.62 16.22 18.47
C MET A 19 36.73 17.30 17.81
N THR A 20 35.44 17.31 18.16
CA THR A 20 34.93 18.19 19.23
C THR A 20 33.49 17.82 19.60
N ALA A 21 33.30 17.49 20.89
CA ALA A 21 32.00 17.46 21.55
C ALA A 21 31.52 18.91 21.80
N GLY A 22 30.26 19.18 21.50
CA GLY A 22 29.61 20.47 21.74
C GLY A 22 28.24 20.26 22.38
N CYS A 23 28.21 19.90 23.67
CA CYS A 23 27.04 20.08 24.51
C CYS A 23 27.02 21.53 25.01
N SER A 24 26.19 22.41 24.44
CA SER A 24 25.82 23.65 25.11
C SER A 24 24.50 23.45 25.86
N LYS A 25 24.63 23.33 27.17
CA LYS A 25 23.53 23.43 28.13
C LYS A 25 23.29 24.91 28.40
N SER A 26 22.14 25.44 27.97
CA SER A 26 21.68 26.78 28.34
C SER A 26 20.30 26.66 28.97
N ASN A 27 20.25 26.76 30.29
CA ASN A 27 19.01 26.99 31.03
C ASN A 27 18.65 28.47 30.86
N SER A 28 17.61 28.76 30.07
CA SER A 28 16.85 30.00 30.19
C SER A 28 15.41 29.64 30.49
N GLN A 29 15.09 29.70 31.77
CA GLN A 29 13.75 29.63 32.29
C GLN A 29 13.08 30.99 32.03
N SER A 30 12.15 31.03 31.08
CA SER A 30 11.21 32.14 30.92
C SER A 30 9.81 31.56 30.98
N ASN A 31 9.17 31.73 32.15
CA ASN A 31 7.74 31.54 32.29
C ASN A 31 7.02 32.68 31.57
N ASN A 32 6.22 32.37 30.55
CA ASN A 32 4.91 32.98 30.36
C ASN A 32 4.05 32.14 29.40
N ASN A 33 2.77 32.05 29.78
CA ASN A 33 1.70 31.22 29.24
C ASN A 33 1.49 31.27 27.71
N GLY A 34 1.09 30.12 27.18
CA GLY A 34 -0.05 30.00 26.27
C GLY A 34 0.14 30.43 24.82
N ALA A 35 0.69 29.53 24.00
CA ALA A 35 0.41 29.45 22.57
C ALA A 35 0.85 28.08 22.02
N THR A 36 0.02 27.05 22.21
CA THR A 36 0.12 25.80 21.45
C THR A 36 -0.28 26.11 20.00
N GLY A 37 0.74 26.44 19.20
CA GLY A 37 0.65 26.68 17.77
C GLY A 37 0.16 25.45 17.03
N GLY A 38 -0.76 25.70 16.10
CA GLY A 38 -1.63 24.71 15.48
C GLY A 38 -0.93 23.69 14.59
N THR A 39 -1.17 22.43 14.91
CA THR A 39 -1.13 21.31 13.96
C THR A 39 -2.57 21.03 13.56
N THR A 40 -2.99 21.46 12.37
CA THR A 40 -4.22 20.93 11.77
C THR A 40 -3.93 19.50 11.31
N ALA A 41 -4.15 18.56 12.23
CA ALA A 41 -4.23 17.14 11.98
C ALA A 41 -5.45 16.86 11.09
N ILE A 42 -5.27 16.01 10.07
CA ILE A 42 -6.40 15.36 9.38
C ILE A 42 -6.50 13.94 9.94
N ILE A 43 -7.19 13.86 11.07
CA ILE A 43 -8.36 12.99 11.32
C ILE A 43 -8.47 11.70 10.46
N ILE A 44 -8.29 10.54 11.10
CA ILE A 44 -9.17 9.37 10.90
C ILE A 44 -10.55 9.84 11.37
N ASP A 45 -11.60 9.75 10.55
CA ASP A 45 -12.93 10.32 10.85
C ASP A 45 -13.32 10.13 12.34
N PRO A 46 -13.47 11.20 13.15
CA PRO A 46 -13.78 11.10 14.57
C PRO A 46 -15.29 10.86 14.77
N ASN A 47 -16.08 10.92 13.70
CA ASN A 47 -17.50 10.61 13.64
C ASN A 47 -17.75 9.22 13.05
N ALA A 48 -16.71 8.47 12.65
CA ALA A 48 -16.86 7.04 12.48
C ALA A 48 -17.38 6.51 13.81
N PRO A 49 -18.55 5.85 13.85
CA PRO A 49 -19.17 5.47 15.11
C PRO A 49 -18.14 4.75 15.95
N THR A 50 -17.82 5.32 17.12
CA THR A 50 -17.03 4.68 18.17
C THR A 50 -17.83 3.49 18.64
N SER A 51 -17.72 2.41 17.87
CA SER A 51 -18.33 1.17 18.24
C SER A 51 -17.42 0.55 19.28
N THR A 52 -17.96 0.36 20.48
CA THR A 52 -17.41 -0.58 21.46
C THR A 52 -17.51 -2.03 20.97
N ASN A 53 -17.98 -2.28 19.73
CA ASN A 53 -17.94 -3.59 19.12
C ASN A 53 -16.49 -4.00 18.89
N THR A 54 -16.14 -5.08 19.58
CA THR A 54 -14.88 -5.81 19.44
C THR A 54 -14.72 -6.51 18.08
N THR A 55 -15.58 -6.22 17.09
CA THR A 55 -15.48 -6.76 15.74
C THR A 55 -15.89 -5.68 14.74
N PRO A 56 -14.99 -5.25 13.86
CA PRO A 56 -15.29 -4.37 12.73
C PRO A 56 -16.44 -4.94 11.89
N THR A 57 -17.55 -4.22 11.79
CA THR A 57 -18.67 -4.56 10.92
C THR A 57 -18.52 -3.86 9.58
N PHE A 58 -18.35 -4.62 8.51
CA PHE A 58 -18.26 -4.13 7.14
C PHE A 58 -19.57 -4.44 6.40
N SER A 59 -20.06 -3.50 5.58
CA SER A 59 -21.23 -3.76 4.74
C SER A 59 -20.81 -4.60 3.52
N GLY A 60 -21.00 -5.91 3.59
CA GLY A 60 -20.67 -6.85 2.52
C GLY A 60 -19.21 -7.30 2.50
N GLY A 61 -18.90 -8.21 1.56
CA GLY A 61 -17.57 -8.80 1.43
C GLY A 61 -17.23 -9.85 2.49
N SER A 62 -16.03 -10.42 2.36
CA SER A 62 -15.48 -11.43 3.27
C SER A 62 -14.59 -10.77 4.31
N THR A 63 -14.96 -10.89 5.60
CA THR A 63 -14.19 -10.34 6.72
C THR A 63 -13.40 -11.44 7.41
N LEU A 64 -12.10 -11.23 7.57
CA LEU A 64 -11.14 -12.27 7.98
C LEU A 64 -10.24 -11.74 9.09
N THR A 65 -9.74 -12.65 9.92
CA THR A 65 -8.64 -12.33 10.84
C THR A 65 -7.37 -12.04 10.03
N PHE A 66 -6.75 -10.90 10.31
CA PHE A 66 -5.48 -10.51 9.72
C PHE A 66 -4.35 -10.76 10.71
N THR A 67 -3.21 -11.24 10.25
CA THR A 67 -2.01 -11.44 11.06
C THR A 67 -0.89 -10.59 10.48
N PRO A 68 -0.59 -9.43 11.10
CA PRO A 68 0.55 -8.62 10.69
C PRO A 68 1.87 -9.37 10.86
N VAL A 69 2.86 -9.04 10.02
CA VAL A 69 4.23 -9.59 10.16
C VAL A 69 4.83 -9.21 11.51
N SER A 70 4.66 -7.97 11.93
CA SER A 70 5.06 -7.48 13.25
C SER A 70 4.43 -6.12 13.55
N THR A 71 4.44 -5.73 14.83
CA THR A 71 4.05 -4.37 15.26
C THR A 71 4.93 -3.29 14.62
N SER A 72 6.22 -3.56 14.39
CA SER A 72 7.13 -2.60 13.75
C SER A 72 6.75 -2.34 12.28
N VAL A 73 6.34 -3.38 11.57
CA VAL A 73 5.84 -3.26 10.20
C VAL A 73 4.51 -2.51 10.19
N MET A 74 3.59 -2.82 11.12
CA MET A 74 2.33 -2.07 11.26
C MET A 74 2.57 -0.59 11.57
N ASN A 75 3.52 -0.26 12.44
CA ASN A 75 3.90 1.14 12.70
C ASN A 75 4.40 1.85 11.43
N THR A 76 5.15 1.15 10.60
CA THR A 76 5.64 1.69 9.32
C THR A 76 4.49 1.92 8.34
N TYR A 77 3.51 1.00 8.31
CA TYR A 77 2.29 1.16 7.52
C TYR A 77 1.46 2.35 7.98
N VAL A 78 1.20 2.48 9.27
CA VAL A 78 0.39 3.56 9.83
C VAL A 78 1.04 4.93 9.62
N ALA A 79 2.35 5.04 9.86
CA ALA A 79 3.24 6.21 9.64
C ALA A 79 2.84 7.57 10.25
N THR A 80 1.60 7.74 10.69
CA THR A 80 1.01 9.00 11.18
C THR A 80 1.04 9.11 12.70
N HIS A 81 1.09 7.97 13.39
CA HIS A 81 1.21 7.88 14.83
C HIS A 81 1.85 6.55 15.24
N PRO A 82 2.54 6.50 16.39
CA PRO A 82 2.96 5.23 16.99
C PRO A 82 1.76 4.42 17.48
N LEU A 83 1.76 3.13 17.18
CA LEU A 83 0.79 2.18 17.72
C LEU A 83 1.17 1.80 19.17
N ASN A 84 0.16 1.73 20.03
CA ASN A 84 0.31 1.44 21.46
C ASN A 84 -0.60 0.25 21.82
N ALA A 85 -0.05 -0.95 21.72
CA ALA A 85 -0.75 -2.24 21.91
C ALA A 85 -1.90 -2.51 20.91
N PRO A 86 -1.64 -2.44 19.60
CA PRO A 86 -2.64 -2.73 18.58
C PRO A 86 -3.08 -4.22 18.59
N SER A 87 -4.39 -4.46 18.43
CA SER A 87 -5.03 -5.78 18.53
C SER A 87 -6.21 -5.94 17.56
N ASN A 88 -6.78 -7.16 17.50
CA ASN A 88 -7.97 -7.49 16.70
C ASN A 88 -7.87 -7.05 15.23
N TYR A 89 -6.75 -7.36 14.60
CA TYR A 89 -6.54 -7.02 13.20
C TYR A 89 -7.52 -7.78 12.31
N ARG A 90 -8.22 -7.06 11.43
CA ARG A 90 -9.13 -7.62 10.43
C ARG A 90 -8.80 -7.09 9.04
N VAL A 91 -9.11 -7.91 8.06
CA VAL A 91 -9.20 -7.49 6.67
C VAL A 91 -10.60 -7.78 6.14
N ASN A 92 -11.17 -6.86 5.38
CA ASN A 92 -12.37 -7.12 4.58
C ASN A 92 -12.02 -7.00 3.10
N ILE A 93 -12.48 -7.98 2.33
CA ILE A 93 -12.38 -8.00 0.87
C ILE A 93 -13.78 -7.88 0.32
N ASN A 94 -14.05 -6.80 -0.40
CA ASN A 94 -15.35 -6.56 -1.03
C ASN A 94 -15.13 -6.06 -2.46
N LEU A 95 -15.07 -7.03 -3.38
CA LEU A 95 -14.77 -6.80 -4.78
C LEU A 95 -15.97 -7.15 -5.64
N VAL A 96 -16.10 -6.48 -6.78
CA VAL A 96 -17.13 -6.73 -7.77
C VAL A 96 -16.47 -6.93 -9.13
N HIS A 97 -17.03 -7.86 -9.91
CA HIS A 97 -16.66 -7.99 -11.31
C HIS A 97 -17.10 -6.74 -12.09
N VAL A 98 -16.24 -6.26 -12.98
CA VAL A 98 -16.51 -5.05 -13.80
C VAL A 98 -16.66 -5.43 -15.26
N GLU A 99 -15.55 -5.64 -15.97
CA GLU A 99 -15.53 -6.10 -17.35
C GLU A 99 -14.26 -6.92 -17.61
N ALA A 100 -14.26 -7.77 -18.64
CA ALA A 100 -13.08 -8.53 -19.07
C ALA A 100 -12.34 -9.31 -17.96
N GLY A 101 -13.09 -9.82 -16.96
CA GLY A 101 -12.53 -10.55 -15.82
C GLY A 101 -11.76 -9.68 -14.82
N ARG A 102 -11.96 -8.35 -14.86
CA ARG A 102 -11.39 -7.39 -13.91
C ARG A 102 -12.30 -7.19 -12.70
N TYR A 103 -11.66 -6.96 -11.55
CA TYR A 103 -12.32 -6.78 -10.28
C TYR A 103 -11.95 -5.43 -9.64
N ALA A 104 -12.97 -4.66 -9.30
CA ALA A 104 -12.85 -3.39 -8.60
C ALA A 104 -13.48 -3.50 -7.21
N GLY A 105 -13.31 -2.49 -6.38
CA GLY A 105 -13.95 -2.42 -5.07
C GLY A 105 -12.99 -1.98 -3.99
N LYS A 106 -13.15 -2.56 -2.80
CA LYS A 106 -12.50 -2.09 -1.58
C LYS A 106 -11.82 -3.21 -0.82
N ILE A 107 -10.68 -2.86 -0.25
CA ILE A 107 -9.99 -3.64 0.77
C ILE A 107 -9.90 -2.77 2.02
N LEU A 108 -10.44 -3.27 3.13
CA LEU A 108 -10.36 -2.56 4.40
C LEU A 108 -9.43 -3.32 5.34
N ILE A 109 -8.55 -2.59 6.01
CA ILE A 109 -7.65 -3.11 7.03
C ILE A 109 -7.96 -2.37 8.31
N SER A 110 -8.42 -3.10 9.34
CA SER A 110 -8.79 -2.50 10.62
C SER A 110 -8.10 -3.16 11.79
N TYR A 111 -7.94 -2.39 12.86
CA TYR A 111 -7.33 -2.82 14.12
C TYR A 111 -7.84 -1.94 15.26
N ILE A 112 -7.68 -2.41 16.49
CA ILE A 112 -7.99 -1.66 17.70
C ILE A 112 -6.68 -1.23 18.36
N ASP A 113 -6.47 0.07 18.54
CA ASP A 113 -5.31 0.63 19.26
C ASP A 113 -5.84 1.51 20.40
N ASN A 114 -5.36 1.30 21.63
CA ASN A 114 -5.88 1.98 22.83
C ASN A 114 -7.41 1.97 22.97
N GLY A 115 -8.07 0.89 22.55
CA GLY A 115 -9.54 0.77 22.59
C GLY A 115 -10.28 1.52 21.48
N VAL A 116 -9.58 2.18 20.56
CA VAL A 116 -10.14 2.87 19.39
C VAL A 116 -9.99 2.01 18.15
N GLN A 117 -11.09 1.82 17.41
CA GLN A 117 -11.04 1.15 16.11
C GLN A 117 -10.48 2.11 15.05
N ASN A 118 -9.43 1.67 14.36
CA ASN A 118 -8.85 2.34 13.21
C ASN A 118 -9.12 1.49 11.97
N THR A 119 -9.45 2.12 10.84
CA THR A 119 -9.74 1.43 9.57
C THR A 119 -9.12 2.21 8.42
N GLY A 120 -8.22 1.57 7.67
CA GLY A 120 -7.79 2.05 6.36
C GLY A 120 -8.67 1.44 5.27
N GLU A 121 -9.08 2.25 4.30
CA GLU A 121 -9.86 1.82 3.14
C GLU A 121 -9.04 2.07 1.88
N PHE A 122 -8.69 1.00 1.16
CA PHE A 122 -8.00 1.06 -0.11
C PHE A 122 -8.97 0.70 -1.23
N THR A 123 -8.92 1.47 -2.31
CA THR A 123 -9.88 1.35 -3.40
C THR A 123 -9.20 1.13 -4.74
N SER A 124 -9.91 0.43 -5.61
CA SER A 124 -9.69 0.41 -7.05
C SER A 124 -11.05 0.66 -7.67
N GLY A 125 -11.21 1.76 -8.39
CA GLY A 125 -12.51 2.15 -8.90
C GLY A 125 -13.06 1.20 -9.95
N THR A 126 -14.38 1.24 -10.10
CA THR A 126 -15.11 0.62 -11.22
C THR A 126 -15.04 1.47 -12.50
N GLY A 127 -14.47 2.68 -12.39
CA GLY A 127 -14.31 3.63 -13.47
C GLY A 127 -13.11 3.36 -14.36
N ARG A 128 -12.84 4.34 -15.23
CA ARG A 128 -11.70 4.37 -16.14
C ARG A 128 -10.86 5.59 -15.86
N ASN A 129 -9.56 5.46 -16.07
CA ASN A 129 -8.62 6.57 -16.00
C ASN A 129 -9.07 7.72 -16.90
N GLY A 130 -8.98 8.93 -16.35
CA GLY A 130 -9.18 10.17 -17.07
C GLY A 130 -8.28 10.28 -18.29
N THR A 131 -8.81 10.92 -19.32
CA THR A 131 -8.11 11.12 -20.59
C THR A 131 -7.23 12.37 -20.51
N SER A 132 -5.95 12.20 -20.83
CA SER A 132 -4.97 13.31 -20.89
C SER A 132 -3.98 13.08 -22.03
N SER A 133 -3.59 14.15 -22.72
CA SER A 133 -2.71 14.06 -23.88
C SER A 133 -1.36 13.41 -23.52
N GLY A 134 -0.89 12.48 -24.36
CA GLY A 134 0.41 11.81 -24.19
C GLY A 134 0.43 10.59 -23.26
N ASN A 135 -0.69 10.23 -22.65
CA ASN A 135 -0.78 9.07 -21.77
C ASN A 135 -1.31 7.82 -22.49
N TYR A 136 -0.60 6.69 -22.32
CA TYR A 136 -0.88 5.43 -23.02
C TYR A 136 -2.06 4.63 -22.45
N ASP A 137 -2.47 4.96 -21.22
CA ASP A 137 -3.48 4.26 -20.42
C ASP A 137 -4.77 5.09 -20.26
N ASN A 138 -5.00 6.05 -21.16
CA ASN A 138 -6.26 6.78 -21.24
C ASN A 138 -7.43 5.82 -21.43
N ASN A 139 -8.53 6.07 -20.70
CA ASN A 139 -9.74 5.25 -20.76
C ASN A 139 -9.49 3.76 -20.43
N THR A 140 -8.37 3.44 -19.77
CA THR A 140 -8.11 2.10 -19.23
C THR A 140 -8.86 1.96 -17.91
N LEU A 141 -9.36 0.76 -17.61
CA LEU A 141 -10.01 0.51 -16.31
C LEU A 141 -9.03 0.81 -15.17
N GLU A 142 -9.53 1.41 -14.10
CA GLU A 142 -8.72 1.53 -12.89
C GLU A 142 -8.31 0.14 -12.39
N SER A 143 -9.22 -0.83 -12.47
CA SER A 143 -9.01 -2.24 -12.10
C SER A 143 -8.29 -3.10 -13.16
N GLU A 144 -7.63 -2.50 -14.16
CA GLU A 144 -6.99 -3.25 -15.26
C GLU A 144 -6.06 -4.38 -14.80
N TYR A 145 -5.38 -4.21 -13.67
CA TYR A 145 -4.44 -5.21 -13.15
C TYR A 145 -5.04 -6.12 -12.08
N ASN A 146 -6.35 -6.07 -11.84
CA ASN A 146 -7.02 -6.80 -10.76
C ASN A 146 -7.78 -8.00 -11.34
N TYR A 147 -7.09 -9.12 -11.53
CA TYR A 147 -7.68 -10.30 -12.15
C TYR A 147 -7.00 -11.61 -11.76
N TRP A 148 -7.76 -12.70 -11.96
CA TRP A 148 -7.34 -14.09 -11.75
C TRP A 148 -6.46 -14.59 -12.89
N PHE A 149 -5.38 -15.29 -12.56
CA PHE A 149 -4.44 -15.85 -13.53
C PHE A 149 -3.86 -17.18 -13.05
N THR A 150 -3.23 -17.90 -13.96
CA THR A 150 -2.52 -19.13 -13.63
C THR A 150 -1.06 -18.86 -13.29
N LEU A 151 -0.62 -19.29 -12.10
CA LEU A 151 0.79 -19.26 -11.70
C LEU A 151 1.22 -20.63 -11.18
N GLY A 152 2.15 -21.27 -11.88
CA GLY A 152 2.64 -22.60 -11.52
C GLY A 152 1.51 -23.65 -11.43
N GLY A 153 0.55 -23.60 -12.37
CA GLY A 153 -0.60 -24.52 -12.41
C GLY A 153 -1.72 -24.23 -11.41
N ARG A 154 -1.62 -23.15 -10.62
CA ARG A 154 -2.61 -22.77 -9.61
C ARG A 154 -3.35 -21.50 -10.03
N LYS A 155 -4.66 -21.44 -9.76
CA LYS A 155 -5.43 -20.21 -9.95
C LYS A 155 -5.19 -19.26 -8.80
N VAL A 156 -4.69 -18.08 -9.11
CA VAL A 156 -4.30 -17.07 -8.12
C VAL A 156 -4.86 -15.72 -8.53
N PHE A 157 -4.95 -14.80 -7.57
CA PHE A 157 -5.40 -13.44 -7.81
C PHE A 157 -4.34 -12.46 -7.30
N THR A 158 -4.12 -11.40 -8.06
CA THR A 158 -3.41 -10.22 -7.55
C THR A 158 -4.16 -8.97 -7.96
N ALA A 159 -4.13 -7.97 -7.08
CA ALA A 159 -4.78 -6.69 -7.32
C ALA A 159 -4.04 -5.55 -6.61
N GLN A 160 -4.21 -4.34 -7.16
CA GLN A 160 -3.69 -3.09 -6.64
C GLN A 160 -4.85 -2.22 -6.15
N PHE A 161 -4.64 -1.56 -5.02
CA PHE A 161 -5.59 -0.62 -4.42
C PHE A 161 -4.81 0.52 -3.79
N GLU A 162 -5.44 1.68 -3.68
CA GLU A 162 -4.82 2.89 -3.11
C GLU A 162 -5.74 3.63 -2.16
N ASP A 163 -5.12 4.44 -1.31
CA ASP A 163 -5.77 5.49 -0.54
C ASP A 163 -4.98 6.80 -0.70
N SER A 164 -5.29 7.81 0.11
CA SER A 164 -4.56 9.09 0.07
C SER A 164 -3.10 9.03 0.53
N TYR A 165 -2.69 7.94 1.20
CA TYR A 165 -1.42 7.81 1.90
C TYR A 165 -0.49 6.76 1.29
N GLY A 166 -1.02 5.84 0.49
CA GLY A 166 -0.24 4.79 -0.10
C GLY A 166 -1.04 3.86 -0.99
N ALA A 167 -0.41 2.74 -1.30
CA ALA A 167 -0.97 1.68 -2.10
C ALA A 167 -0.75 0.33 -1.43
N ILE A 168 -1.66 -0.59 -1.69
CA ILE A 168 -1.51 -1.99 -1.32
C ILE A 168 -1.57 -2.90 -2.55
N VAL A 169 -0.91 -4.03 -2.43
CA VAL A 169 -1.08 -5.18 -3.32
C VAL A 169 -1.68 -6.31 -2.49
N VAL A 170 -2.81 -6.83 -2.94
CA VAL A 170 -3.42 -8.04 -2.39
C VAL A 170 -3.07 -9.20 -3.31
N ALA A 171 -2.57 -10.28 -2.73
CA ALA A 171 -2.31 -11.53 -3.44
C ALA A 171 -3.09 -12.66 -2.77
N LEU A 172 -3.84 -13.45 -3.54
CA LEU A 172 -4.57 -14.63 -3.08
C LEU A 172 -4.08 -15.88 -3.80
N GLU A 173 -3.95 -16.96 -3.05
CA GLU A 173 -3.65 -18.28 -3.59
C GLU A 173 -4.45 -19.36 -2.84
N PRO A 174 -4.78 -20.49 -3.50
CA PRO A 174 -5.61 -21.52 -2.90
C PRO A 174 -4.80 -22.24 -1.82
N VAL A 175 -5.47 -22.65 -0.73
CA VAL A 175 -4.81 -23.36 0.38
C VAL A 175 -4.40 -24.77 -0.02
N SER A 176 -5.15 -25.39 -0.94
CA SER A 176 -4.80 -26.67 -1.58
C SER A 176 -4.49 -26.46 -3.05
N SER A 177 -3.74 -27.39 -3.65
CA SER A 177 -3.42 -27.41 -5.07
C SER A 177 -4.67 -27.74 -5.91
N ALA A 178 -5.63 -26.81 -5.96
CA ALA A 178 -6.76 -26.88 -6.87
C ALA A 178 -6.30 -26.44 -8.26
N SER A 179 -6.20 -27.40 -9.17
CA SER A 179 -5.78 -27.19 -10.56
C SER A 179 -6.92 -27.57 -11.51
N SER A 180 -7.63 -26.59 -12.04
CA SER A 180 -8.03 -26.50 -13.46
C SER A 180 -8.95 -25.29 -13.67
N GLY A 181 -8.88 -24.67 -14.84
CA GLY A 181 -9.74 -23.57 -15.25
C GLY A 181 -9.07 -22.68 -16.30
N ASN A 182 -9.86 -21.99 -17.11
CA ASN A 182 -9.38 -20.96 -18.02
C ASN A 182 -8.87 -19.74 -17.23
N ASP A 183 -7.95 -18.95 -17.78
CA ASP A 183 -7.56 -17.69 -17.17
C ASP A 183 -8.79 -16.78 -16.97
N ALA A 184 -8.72 -15.87 -15.98
CA ALA A 184 -9.75 -14.90 -15.61
C ALA A 184 -10.87 -15.30 -14.62
N GLU A 185 -11.02 -16.56 -14.20
CA GLU A 185 -12.08 -16.94 -13.25
C GLU A 185 -11.57 -17.62 -11.96
N PRO A 186 -12.17 -17.34 -10.79
CA PRO A 186 -11.85 -18.02 -9.54
C PRO A 186 -12.38 -19.44 -9.46
N ILE A 187 -11.78 -20.21 -8.55
CA ILE A 187 -12.37 -21.45 -8.05
C ILE A 187 -13.17 -21.11 -6.78
N THR A 188 -14.50 -21.14 -6.85
CA THR A 188 -15.37 -20.62 -5.77
C THR A 188 -15.62 -21.58 -4.62
N ASN A 189 -15.23 -22.85 -4.75
CA ASN A 189 -15.49 -23.91 -3.76
C ASN A 189 -14.22 -24.35 -2.98
N VAL A 190 -13.14 -23.56 -3.04
CA VAL A 190 -11.91 -23.83 -2.30
C VAL A 190 -11.53 -22.62 -1.44
N PRO A 191 -10.99 -22.84 -0.23
CA PRO A 191 -10.51 -21.73 0.59
C PRO A 191 -9.23 -21.13 0.00
N TYR A 192 -9.15 -19.80 0.06
CA TYR A 192 -7.93 -19.06 -0.28
C TYR A 192 -7.26 -18.51 0.97
N LYS A 193 -5.94 -18.35 0.86
CA LYS A 193 -5.13 -17.53 1.76
C LYS A 193 -4.63 -16.31 0.99
N GLY A 194 -4.32 -15.25 1.73
CA GLY A 194 -3.84 -14.03 1.12
C GLY A 194 -2.73 -13.33 1.88
N SER A 195 -2.04 -12.46 1.16
CA SER A 195 -0.98 -11.59 1.65
C SER A 195 -1.29 -10.17 1.23
N ILE A 196 -1.04 -9.20 2.11
CA ILE A 196 -1.12 -7.77 1.81
C ILE A 196 0.29 -7.21 1.85
N TYR A 197 0.70 -6.57 0.76
CA TYR A 197 1.89 -5.75 0.70
C TYR A 197 1.47 -4.30 0.66
N PHE A 198 2.21 -3.41 1.31
CA PHE A 198 1.92 -1.97 1.33
C PHE A 198 3.13 -1.16 0.86
N LYS A 199 2.85 0.03 0.35
CA LYS A 199 3.83 1.06 0.03
C LYS A 199 3.21 2.40 0.40
N ASN A 200 3.82 3.10 1.35
CA ASN A 200 3.41 4.46 1.67
C ASN A 200 3.98 5.43 0.63
N PHE A 201 3.17 6.39 0.21
CA PHE A 201 3.66 7.52 -0.56
C PHE A 201 4.57 8.34 0.34
N THR A 202 5.73 8.70 -0.18
CA THR A 202 6.64 9.58 0.56
C THR A 202 5.95 10.94 0.69
N SER A 203 5.63 11.35 1.92
CA SER A 203 5.39 12.75 2.24
C SER A 203 6.67 13.53 1.98
N GLN A 204 7.01 13.78 0.72
CA GLN A 204 8.08 14.70 0.42
C GLN A 204 7.58 16.08 0.85
N ARG A 205 8.36 16.68 1.75
CA ARG A 205 8.34 18.13 1.93
C ARG A 205 8.34 18.77 0.56
N VAL A 206 7.58 19.84 0.45
CA VAL A 206 7.55 20.72 -0.70
C VAL A 206 8.86 21.49 -0.72
N ASP A 207 9.93 20.87 -1.17
CA ASP A 207 11.10 21.58 -1.65
C ASP A 207 11.31 21.26 -3.12
N THR A 208 11.05 22.30 -3.93
CA THR A 208 11.37 22.47 -5.34
C THR A 208 10.43 21.84 -6.39
N TYR A 209 9.57 22.74 -6.90
CA TYR A 209 9.30 23.02 -8.33
C TYR A 209 9.15 21.79 -9.26
N TRP A 210 7.97 21.68 -9.92
CA TRP A 210 7.81 21.53 -11.39
C TRP A 210 6.39 21.07 -11.81
N PHE A 211 5.48 20.80 -10.89
CA PHE A 211 4.04 20.64 -11.21
C PHE A 211 3.17 21.59 -10.37
N GLN A 212 3.38 22.89 -10.55
CA GLN A 212 2.33 23.87 -10.26
C GLN A 212 1.43 23.95 -11.49
N SER A 213 0.36 23.16 -11.50
CA SER A 213 -0.83 23.55 -12.23
C SER A 213 -1.31 24.89 -11.64
N ALA A 214 -1.54 25.86 -12.52
CA ALA A 214 -1.94 27.23 -12.17
C ALA A 214 -3.08 27.21 -11.11
N GLY A 215 -2.75 27.63 -9.88
CA GLY A 215 -3.69 27.74 -8.76
C GLY A 215 -3.81 26.54 -7.81
N GLY A 216 -2.99 25.49 -7.95
CA GLY A 216 -3.06 24.27 -7.13
C GLY A 216 -2.20 24.32 -5.86
N SER A 217 -2.78 23.90 -4.74
CA SER A 217 -2.13 23.72 -3.43
C SER A 217 -0.86 22.84 -3.52
N PRO A 218 0.19 23.06 -2.71
CA PRO A 218 1.51 22.44 -2.91
C PRO A 218 1.59 20.93 -2.70
N LEU A 219 0.55 20.30 -2.15
CA LEU A 219 0.40 18.85 -1.96
C LEU A 219 -1.10 18.53 -2.02
N GLY A 220 -1.65 18.30 -3.21
CA GLY A 220 -3.00 17.78 -3.33
C GLY A 220 -3.02 16.28 -2.97
N PRO A 221 -4.14 15.74 -2.43
CA PRO A 221 -4.36 14.30 -2.45
C PRO A 221 -4.12 13.76 -3.86
N HIS A 222 -3.68 12.49 -3.96
CA HIS A 222 -3.56 11.79 -5.23
C HIS A 222 -4.77 12.10 -6.12
N GLY A 223 -4.51 12.61 -7.33
CA GLY A 223 -5.55 13.24 -8.15
C GLY A 223 -6.64 12.25 -8.53
N PRO A 224 -7.93 12.65 -8.55
CA PRO A 224 -9.06 11.74 -8.74
C PRO A 224 -9.15 11.13 -10.14
N TYR A 225 -8.18 11.40 -11.02
CA TYR A 225 -8.27 11.14 -12.44
C TYR A 225 -7.52 9.88 -12.87
N ARG A 226 -6.69 9.28 -12.01
CA ARG A 226 -5.84 8.16 -12.40
C ARG A 226 -5.31 7.44 -11.19
N ALA A 227 -5.38 6.11 -11.17
CA ALA A 227 -4.80 5.31 -10.10
C ALA A 227 -3.26 5.32 -10.11
N CYS A 228 -2.63 5.16 -8.96
CA CYS A 228 -1.18 5.27 -8.75
C CYS A 228 -0.37 4.27 -9.58
N TRP A 229 -0.97 3.15 -9.96
CA TRP A 229 -0.35 2.12 -10.80
C TRP A 229 -0.35 2.46 -12.29
N PHE A 230 -0.81 3.65 -12.63
CA PHE A 230 -0.67 4.28 -13.95
C PHE A 230 0.15 5.57 -13.91
N ILE A 231 0.78 5.87 -12.76
CA ILE A 231 1.71 6.99 -12.62
C ILE A 231 3.12 6.48 -12.89
N TYR A 232 3.82 7.12 -13.83
CA TYR A 232 5.12 6.64 -14.33
C TYR A 232 6.33 7.25 -13.60
N ASN A 233 6.12 8.29 -12.81
CA ASN A 233 7.17 8.99 -12.07
C ASN A 233 6.55 9.76 -10.89
N GLY A 234 7.36 10.02 -9.86
CA GLY A 234 6.99 10.84 -8.71
C GLY A 234 6.61 10.03 -7.46
N PRO A 235 6.24 10.74 -6.38
CA PRO A 235 6.03 10.14 -5.05
C PRO A 235 4.81 9.20 -4.99
N TYR A 236 3.92 9.28 -5.99
CA TYR A 236 2.74 8.46 -6.14
C TYR A 236 2.93 7.28 -7.09
N ASP A 237 4.13 7.03 -7.65
CA ASP A 237 4.36 5.84 -8.46
C ASP A 237 4.29 4.58 -7.58
N CYS A 238 3.23 3.79 -7.77
CA CYS A 238 3.01 2.53 -7.07
C CYS A 238 3.07 1.31 -8.01
N ARG A 239 3.64 1.48 -9.20
CA ARG A 239 3.71 0.40 -10.18
C ARG A 239 4.58 -0.74 -9.68
N THR A 240 4.20 -1.94 -10.07
CA THR A 240 4.98 -3.15 -9.84
C THR A 240 4.80 -4.06 -11.05
N SER A 241 5.88 -4.22 -11.83
CA SER A 241 5.87 -5.00 -13.06
C SER A 241 5.48 -6.45 -12.82
N THR A 242 5.84 -7.04 -11.67
CA THR A 242 5.51 -8.44 -11.37
C THR A 242 4.00 -8.67 -11.21
N ILE A 243 3.29 -7.68 -10.66
CA ILE A 243 1.83 -7.75 -10.49
C ILE A 243 1.12 -7.38 -11.80
N GLN A 244 1.58 -6.34 -12.49
CA GLN A 244 0.99 -5.91 -13.76
C GLN A 244 1.15 -6.96 -14.87
N GLN A 245 2.31 -7.62 -14.93
CA GLN A 245 2.60 -8.68 -15.90
C GLN A 245 2.22 -10.08 -15.41
N LYS A 246 1.68 -10.18 -14.18
CA LYS A 246 1.23 -11.45 -13.58
C LYS A 246 2.30 -12.54 -13.54
N THR A 247 3.54 -12.16 -13.25
CA THR A 247 4.68 -13.08 -13.17
C THR A 247 4.96 -13.58 -11.76
N ALA A 248 4.39 -12.94 -10.72
CA ALA A 248 4.52 -13.38 -9.33
C ALA A 248 3.33 -12.91 -8.46
N LEU A 249 3.22 -13.47 -7.25
CA LEU A 249 2.27 -13.02 -6.22
C LEU A 249 2.79 -11.83 -5.41
N ALA A 250 4.09 -11.73 -5.23
CA ALA A 250 4.73 -10.64 -4.51
C ALA A 250 5.12 -9.52 -5.48
N PRO A 251 5.01 -8.24 -5.08
CA PRO A 251 5.65 -7.16 -5.79
C PRO A 251 7.16 -7.39 -5.91
N GLY A 252 7.76 -6.96 -7.02
CA GLY A 252 9.20 -7.05 -7.20
C GLY A 252 9.96 -6.20 -6.17
N ALA A 253 11.15 -6.65 -5.75
CA ALA A 253 11.93 -5.96 -4.71
C ALA A 253 12.19 -4.47 -5.01
N GLY A 254 12.35 -4.11 -6.29
CA GLY A 254 12.54 -2.72 -6.72
C GLY A 254 11.28 -1.84 -6.69
N ALA A 255 10.09 -2.39 -6.45
CA ALA A 255 8.84 -1.63 -6.43
C ALA A 255 8.61 -0.88 -5.10
N GLY A 256 9.35 -1.22 -4.05
CA GLY A 256 9.30 -0.55 -2.74
C GLY A 256 8.14 -0.97 -1.84
N TYR A 257 7.53 -2.13 -2.11
CA TYR A 257 6.47 -2.70 -1.27
C TYR A 257 7.03 -3.54 -0.14
N THR A 258 6.40 -3.47 1.03
CA THR A 258 6.72 -4.28 2.21
C THR A 258 5.54 -5.20 2.53
N LEU A 259 5.80 -6.45 2.90
CA LEU A 259 4.74 -7.37 3.35
C LEU A 259 4.17 -6.87 4.68
N LEU A 260 2.88 -6.53 4.70
CA LEU A 260 2.16 -6.09 5.91
C LEU A 260 1.77 -7.27 6.78
N GLY A 261 1.25 -8.34 6.16
CA GLY A 261 0.72 -9.50 6.87
C GLY A 261 -0.08 -10.43 5.97
N THR A 262 -0.69 -11.43 6.60
CA THR A 262 -1.41 -12.53 5.93
C THR A 262 -2.77 -12.82 6.54
N PHE A 263 -3.63 -13.50 5.79
CA PHE A 263 -4.95 -13.95 6.23
C PHE A 263 -5.31 -15.27 5.53
N THR A 264 -6.28 -16.01 6.08
CA THR A 264 -6.71 -17.31 5.56
C THR A 264 -8.23 -17.46 5.63
N GLY A 265 -8.78 -18.32 4.78
CA GLY A 265 -10.21 -18.64 4.81
C GLY A 265 -11.07 -17.65 4.04
N VAL A 266 -10.51 -17.02 2.99
CA VAL A 266 -11.30 -16.15 2.11
C VAL A 266 -12.38 -16.99 1.44
N ASP A 267 -13.63 -16.60 1.66
CA ASP A 267 -14.75 -17.05 0.85
C ASP A 267 -14.79 -16.19 -0.42
N ILE A 268 -14.46 -16.81 -1.56
CA ILE A 268 -14.41 -16.11 -2.84
C ILE A 268 -15.78 -15.65 -3.29
N LYS A 269 -16.85 -16.41 -3.05
CA LYS A 269 -18.20 -15.98 -3.43
C LYS A 269 -18.59 -14.71 -2.70
N THR A 270 -18.41 -14.72 -1.39
CA THR A 270 -18.75 -13.58 -0.54
C THR A 270 -17.80 -12.39 -0.78
N GLY A 271 -16.49 -12.63 -0.88
CA GLY A 271 -15.49 -11.55 -1.03
C GLY A 271 -15.49 -10.89 -2.40
N PHE A 272 -15.88 -11.61 -3.46
CA PHE A 272 -15.94 -11.11 -4.84
C PHE A 272 -17.38 -10.88 -5.32
N ASN A 273 -18.36 -10.98 -4.43
CA ASN A 273 -19.80 -10.85 -4.72
C ASN A 273 -20.23 -11.68 -5.94
N ILE A 274 -19.79 -12.95 -5.99
CA ILE A 274 -20.10 -13.92 -7.05
C ILE A 274 -21.24 -14.82 -6.58
N ASN A 275 -22.31 -14.88 -7.38
CA ASN A 275 -23.46 -15.76 -7.14
C ASN A 275 -23.13 -17.22 -7.50
#